data_AF-A0A9W6HBS4-F1
#
_entry.id   AF-A0A9W6HBS4-F1
#
_cell.length_a   1.000
_cell.length_b   1.000
_cell.length_c   1.000
_cell.angle_alpha   90.00
_cell.angle_beta   90.00
_cell.angle_gamma   90.00
#
_symmetry.space_group_name_H-M   'P 1'
#
loop_
_entity.id
_entity.type
_entity.pdbx_description
1 polymer ?
#
loop_
_entity_poly.entity_id
_entity_poly.type
_entity_poly.pdbx_seq_one_letter_code
_entity_poly.pdbx_strand_id
1 'polypeptide(L)'
;MDITDWIEHRRHDGELVGWMRPEGESFVPVDLLGRDVSAATDWLSAEEQLEERGLGFLAEPYLLELEDGERRRVRITEVSTEGIRLLNDEFGAASAVGAPRIEYTLAWPAPAHLRPLR
;
A
#
# COMPACT_ATOMS: atom_id res chain seq x y z
N MET A 1 -12.62 2.45 -7.51
CA MET A 1 -13.38 2.25 -6.25
C MET A 1 -13.85 3.61 -5.80
N ASP A 2 -15.11 3.76 -5.40
CA ASP A 2 -15.59 5.01 -4.80
C ASP A 2 -15.21 5.01 -3.32
N ILE A 3 -14.58 6.09 -2.86
CA ILE A 3 -14.09 6.28 -1.50
C ILE A 3 -14.59 7.61 -0.91
N THR A 4 -15.58 8.23 -1.53
CA THR A 4 -16.05 9.58 -1.17
C THR A 4 -16.58 9.65 0.26
N ASP A 5 -17.07 8.54 0.80
CA ASP A 5 -17.56 8.37 2.17
C ASP A 5 -16.48 7.92 3.17
N TRP A 6 -15.26 7.65 2.72
CA TRP A 6 -14.15 7.26 3.58
C TRP A 6 -13.54 8.49 4.24
N ILE A 7 -13.22 8.37 5.52
CA ILE A 7 -12.68 9.47 6.31
C ILE A 7 -11.16 9.35 6.34
N GLU A 8 -10.43 10.34 5.82
CA GLU A 8 -8.97 10.37 5.92
C GLU A 8 -8.50 10.36 7.38
N HIS A 9 -7.58 9.46 7.71
CA HIS A 9 -6.89 9.48 9.00
C HIS A 9 -5.44 9.92 8.78
N ARG A 10 -5.09 11.04 9.43
CA ARG A 10 -3.77 11.66 9.36
C ARG A 10 -3.17 11.69 10.75
N ARG A 11 -1.87 11.42 10.84
CA ARG A 11 -1.10 11.54 12.09
C ARG A 11 -1.01 13.00 12.53
N HIS A 12 -0.51 13.21 13.76
CA HIS A 12 -0.29 14.53 14.33
C HIS A 12 0.62 15.45 13.49
N ASP A 13 1.51 14.89 12.67
CA ASP A 13 2.39 15.61 11.74
C ASP A 13 1.76 15.89 10.37
N GLY A 14 0.52 15.46 10.14
CA GLY A 14 -0.24 15.62 8.91
C GLY A 14 -0.04 14.49 7.88
N GLU A 15 0.81 13.50 8.17
CA GLU A 15 1.05 12.33 7.32
C GLU A 15 -0.24 11.50 7.19
N LEU A 16 -0.74 11.32 5.95
CA LEU A 16 -1.87 10.44 5.67
C LEU A 16 -1.42 8.99 5.81
N VAL A 17 -2.05 8.24 6.72
CA VAL A 17 -1.70 6.83 6.97
C VAL A 17 -2.77 5.85 6.49
N GLY A 18 -3.96 6.34 6.16
CA GLY A 18 -5.03 5.53 5.62
C GLY A 18 -6.38 6.22 5.74
N TRP A 19 -7.43 5.41 5.71
CA TRP A 19 -8.81 5.85 5.78
C TRP A 19 -9.64 4.99 6.73
N MET A 20 -10.67 5.60 7.30
CA MET A 20 -11.75 4.91 8.00
C MET A 20 -12.90 4.72 7.01
N ARG A 21 -13.14 3.47 6.59
CA ARG A 21 -14.33 3.11 5.80
C ARG A 21 -15.50 2.83 6.75
N PRO A 22 -16.60 3.60 6.73
CA PRO A 22 -17.76 3.33 7.58
C PRO A 22 -18.38 1.96 7.31
N GLU A 23 -18.72 1.23 8.36
CA GLU A 23 -19.49 -0.02 8.31
C GLU A 23 -20.49 -0.07 9.48
N GLY A 24 -21.72 0.39 9.23
CA GLY A 24 -22.73 0.55 10.27
C GLY A 24 -22.34 1.63 11.28
N GLU A 25 -22.21 1.26 12.55
CA GLU A 25 -21.72 2.13 13.63
C GLU A 25 -20.20 1.96 13.88
N SER A 26 -19.54 1.15 13.06
CA SER A 26 -18.12 0.80 13.17
C SER A 26 -17.34 1.26 11.93
N PHE A 27 -16.03 1.02 11.93
CA PHE A 27 -15.12 1.43 10.87
C PHE A 27 -14.16 0.31 10.52
N VAL A 28 -13.93 0.11 9.22
CA VAL A 28 -12.84 -0.70 8.71
C VAL A 28 -11.65 0.22 8.43
N PRO A 29 -10.51 0.05 9.14
CA PRO A 29 -9.29 0.78 8.81
C PRO A 29 -8.70 0.26 7.50
N VAL A 30 -8.42 1.16 6.57
CA VAL A 30 -7.86 0.84 5.24
C VAL A 30 -6.53 1.55 5.06
N ASP A 31 -5.46 0.81 4.73
CA ASP A 31 -4.13 1.38 4.52
C ASP A 31 -3.99 2.11 3.16
N LEU A 32 -2.85 2.79 2.93
CA LEU A 32 -2.61 3.53 1.68
C LEU A 32 -2.70 2.67 0.40
N LEU A 33 -2.48 1.36 0.49
CA LEU A 33 -2.63 0.46 -0.65
C LEU A 33 -4.08 -0.01 -0.85
N GLY A 34 -5.03 0.54 -0.09
CA GLY A 34 -6.44 0.20 -0.17
C GLY A 34 -6.76 -1.17 0.43
N ARG A 35 -5.90 -1.69 1.33
CA ARG A 35 -6.11 -2.98 1.99
C ARG A 35 -6.73 -2.76 3.36
N ASP A 36 -7.73 -3.56 3.68
CA ASP A 36 -8.31 -3.62 5.01
C ASP A 36 -7.21 -4.08 6.00
N VAL A 37 -6.94 -3.25 7.01
CA VAL A 37 -5.97 -3.55 8.07
C VAL A 37 -6.56 -4.56 9.05
N SER A 38 -7.86 -4.48 9.29
CA SER A 38 -8.62 -5.40 10.13
C SER A 38 -10.11 -5.41 9.76
N ALA A 39 -10.91 -6.19 10.50
CA ALA A 39 -12.37 -6.13 10.42
C ALA A 39 -12.92 -4.85 11.06
N ALA A 40 -14.21 -4.57 10.86
CA ALA A 40 -14.86 -3.40 11.45
C ALA A 40 -14.70 -3.37 12.97
N THR A 41 -14.32 -2.21 13.49
CA THR A 41 -14.11 -1.95 14.92
C THR A 41 -14.57 -0.54 15.29
N ASP A 42 -14.56 -0.19 16.58
CA ASP A 42 -14.80 1.17 17.01
C ASP A 42 -13.72 2.15 16.49
N TRP A 43 -14.06 3.44 16.47
CA TRP A 43 -13.21 4.50 15.95
C TRP A 43 -11.80 4.51 16.56
N LEU A 44 -11.68 4.44 17.89
CA LEU A 44 -10.40 4.56 18.58
C LEU A 44 -9.48 3.38 18.23
N SER A 45 -10.01 2.16 18.27
CA SER A 45 -9.25 0.97 17.87
C SER A 45 -8.80 1.04 16.41
N ALA A 46 -9.62 1.59 15.50
CA ALA A 46 -9.24 1.73 14.09
C ALA A 46 -8.12 2.77 13.90
N GLU A 47 -8.14 3.87 14.66
CA GLU A 47 -7.09 4.90 14.64
C GLU A 47 -5.76 4.32 15.10
N GLU A 48 -5.75 3.66 16.26
CA GLU A 48 -4.55 3.02 16.82
C GLU A 48 -3.92 2.03 15.84
N GLN A 49 -4.73 1.27 15.11
CA GLN A 49 -4.24 0.32 14.10
C GLN A 49 -3.60 1.01 12.89
N LEU A 50 -4.16 2.12 12.40
CA LEU A 50 -3.55 2.89 11.31
C LEU A 50 -2.25 3.57 11.78
N GLU A 51 -2.22 4.10 13.00
CA GLU A 51 -1.03 4.70 13.59
C GLU A 51 0.10 3.69 13.81
N GLU A 52 -0.20 2.53 14.40
CA GLU A 52 0.77 1.46 14.63
C GLU A 52 1.30 0.90 13.31
N ARG A 53 0.41 0.76 12.31
CA ARG A 53 0.80 0.30 10.98
C ARG A 53 1.76 1.26 10.29
N GLY A 54 1.47 2.56 10.37
CA GLY A 54 2.20 3.63 9.71
C GLY A 54 2.42 3.38 8.22
N LEU A 55 3.45 4.01 7.65
CA LEU A 55 3.82 3.86 6.23
C LEU A 55 5.05 3.00 5.99
N GLY A 56 5.68 2.45 7.03
CA GLY A 56 6.94 1.70 6.91
C GLY A 56 6.86 0.54 5.91
N PHE A 57 5.68 -0.05 5.75
CA PHE A 57 5.45 -1.13 4.79
C PHE A 57 5.62 -0.74 3.32
N LEU A 58 5.56 0.55 2.98
CA LEU A 58 5.80 1.02 1.61
C LEU A 58 7.28 0.97 1.23
N ALA A 59 8.17 1.06 2.23
CA ALA A 59 9.63 1.02 2.02
C ALA A 59 10.16 -0.41 1.81
N GLU A 60 9.37 -1.42 2.15
CA GLU A 60 9.73 -2.83 2.03
C GLU A 60 9.75 -3.28 0.55
N PRO A 61 10.54 -4.31 0.21
CA PRO A 61 10.46 -4.95 -1.10
C PRO A 61 9.15 -5.72 -1.27
N TYR A 62 8.64 -5.74 -2.50
CA TYR A 62 7.45 -6.47 -2.91
C TYR A 62 7.79 -7.47 -4.00
N LEU A 63 6.91 -8.46 -4.17
CA LEU A 63 6.87 -9.37 -5.29
C LEU A 63 5.66 -9.02 -6.14
N LEU A 64 5.91 -8.74 -7.42
CA LEU A 64 4.92 -8.56 -8.47
C LEU A 64 4.86 -9.82 -9.33
N GLU A 65 3.68 -10.42 -9.47
CA GLU A 65 3.43 -11.49 -10.44
C GLU A 65 2.85 -10.88 -11.72
N LEU A 66 3.52 -11.11 -12.84
CA LEU A 66 3.14 -10.63 -14.17
C LEU A 66 2.17 -11.62 -14.85
N GLU A 67 1.53 -11.18 -15.93
CA GLU A 67 0.52 -11.97 -16.66
C GLU A 67 1.08 -13.28 -17.25
N ASP A 68 2.37 -13.32 -17.56
CA ASP A 68 3.08 -14.51 -18.05
C ASP A 68 3.52 -15.48 -16.93
N GLY A 69 3.16 -15.17 -15.68
CA GLY A 69 3.54 -15.94 -14.48
C GLY A 69 4.93 -15.62 -13.94
N GLU A 70 5.65 -14.69 -14.57
CA GLU A 70 6.95 -14.26 -14.08
C GLU A 70 6.81 -13.44 -12.79
N ARG A 71 7.79 -13.58 -11.89
CA ARG A 71 7.82 -12.88 -10.62
C ARG A 71 8.97 -11.89 -10.59
N ARG A 72 8.66 -10.64 -10.27
CA ARG A 72 9.60 -9.54 -10.17
C ARG A 72 9.66 -9.00 -8.76
N ARG A 73 10.88 -8.87 -8.24
CA ARG A 73 11.10 -8.08 -7.03
C ARG A 73 11.02 -6.60 -7.41
N VAL A 74 10.23 -5.84 -6.67
CA VAL A 74 9.94 -4.42 -6.94
C VAL A 74 9.91 -3.62 -5.65
N ARG A 75 9.99 -2.29 -5.76
CA ARG A 75 9.70 -1.35 -4.67
C ARG A 75 8.61 -0.39 -5.10
N ILE A 76 7.81 0.03 -4.12
CA ILE A 76 6.80 1.07 -4.32
C ILE A 76 7.50 2.42 -4.33
N THR A 77 7.26 3.22 -5.37
CA THR A 77 7.81 4.57 -5.50
C THR A 77 6.75 5.64 -5.29
N GLU A 78 5.49 5.33 -5.61
CA GLU A 78 4.36 6.25 -5.44
C GLU A 78 3.07 5.46 -5.20
N VAL A 79 2.21 5.98 -4.33
CA VAL A 79 0.87 5.46 -4.08
C VAL A 79 -0.10 6.63 -4.06
N SER A 80 -1.16 6.53 -4.85
CA SER A 80 -2.34 7.38 -4.77
C SER A 80 -3.58 6.55 -5.08
N THR A 81 -4.75 7.15 -4.89
CA THR A 81 -6.03 6.55 -5.29
C THR A 81 -6.21 6.49 -6.82
N GLU A 82 -5.34 7.15 -7.58
CA GLU A 82 -5.28 7.06 -9.05
C GLU A 82 -4.43 5.87 -9.53
N GLY A 83 -3.53 5.35 -8.69
CA GLY A 83 -2.69 4.20 -9.02
C GLY A 83 -1.45 4.04 -8.15
N ILE A 84 -0.72 2.96 -8.41
CA ILE A 84 0.52 2.61 -7.70
C ILE A 84 1.65 2.50 -8.72
N ARG A 85 2.76 3.18 -8.47
CA ARG A 85 3.98 3.07 -9.29
C ARG A 85 5.03 2.27 -8.57
N LEU A 86 5.66 1.38 -9.33
CA LEU A 86 6.67 0.45 -8.86
C LEU A 86 7.92 0.54 -9.72
N LEU A 87 9.07 0.24 -9.13
CA LEU A 87 10.34 0.09 -9.83
C LEU A 87 10.91 -1.29 -9.57
N ASN A 88 11.53 -1.92 -10.57
CA ASN A 88 12.28 -3.17 -10.38
C ASN A 88 13.38 -3.00 -9.32
N ASP A 89 13.49 -4.00 -8.44
CA ASP A 89 14.54 -4.10 -7.41
C ASP A 89 15.27 -5.44 -7.61
N GLU A 90 15.96 -5.55 -8.75
CA GLU A 90 16.61 -6.80 -9.19
C GLU A 90 17.92 -7.12 -8.45
N PHE A 91 18.48 -6.20 -7.66
CA PHE A 91 19.83 -6.36 -7.09
C PHE A 91 19.98 -6.01 -5.60
N GLY A 92 18.94 -5.55 -4.90
CA GLY A 92 19.06 -5.13 -3.50
C GLY A 92 20.08 -3.98 -3.31
N ALA A 93 20.58 -3.79 -2.08
CA ALA A 93 21.42 -2.63 -1.71
C ALA A 93 22.76 -2.52 -2.47
N ALA A 94 23.16 -3.54 -3.23
CA ALA A 94 24.32 -3.49 -4.11
C ALA A 94 23.86 -3.20 -5.55
N SER A 95 23.74 -1.92 -5.89
CA SER A 95 23.45 -1.49 -7.26
C SER A 95 24.54 -1.98 -8.23
N ALA A 96 24.19 -2.91 -9.12
CA ALA A 96 24.97 -3.18 -10.31
C ALA A 96 24.76 -2.01 -11.29
N VAL A 97 25.82 -1.24 -11.55
CA VAL A 97 25.84 -0.22 -12.60
C VAL A 97 25.46 -0.89 -13.93
N GLY A 98 24.34 -0.47 -14.54
CA GLY A 98 23.95 -0.88 -15.89
C GLY A 98 22.67 -1.73 -16.04
N ALA A 99 21.97 -2.08 -14.95
CA ALA A 99 20.67 -2.75 -15.07
C ALA A 99 19.57 -1.79 -15.58
N PRO A 100 18.65 -2.22 -16.45
CA PRO A 100 17.56 -1.38 -16.92
C PRO A 100 16.60 -1.05 -15.76
N ARG A 101 16.17 0.22 -15.70
CA ARG A 101 15.07 0.64 -14.82
C ARG A 101 13.76 0.31 -15.51
N ILE A 102 13.00 -0.59 -14.92
CA ILE A 102 11.69 -1.03 -15.39
C ILE A 102 10.65 -0.53 -14.41
N GLU A 103 9.77 0.34 -14.90
CA GLU A 103 8.63 0.87 -14.15
C GLU A 103 7.38 0.06 -14.44
N TYR A 104 6.59 -0.15 -13.39
CA TYR A 104 5.28 -0.80 -13.48
C TYR A 104 4.22 0.13 -12.88
N THR A 105 3.04 0.15 -13.49
CA THR A 105 1.88 0.87 -12.97
C THR A 105 0.77 -0.13 -12.69
N LEU A 106 0.22 -0.08 -11.48
CA LEU A 106 -0.92 -0.90 -11.06
C LEU A 106 -2.09 0.02 -10.69
N ALA A 107 -3.29 -0.53 -10.81
CA ALA A 107 -4.49 0.14 -10.30
C ALA A 107 -4.47 0.22 -8.76
N TRP A 108 -5.23 1.18 -8.23
CA TRP A 108 -5.59 1.24 -6.82
C TRP A 108 -7.06 0.77 -6.63
N PRO A 109 -7.39 0.00 -5.58
CA PRO A 109 -6.52 -0.61 -4.56
C PRO A 109 -5.48 -1.58 -5.12
N ALA A 110 -4.42 -1.85 -4.34
CA ALA A 110 -3.35 -2.75 -4.73
C ALA A 110 -3.89 -4.14 -5.10
N PRO A 111 -3.55 -4.67 -6.29
CA PRO A 111 -4.03 -5.97 -6.72
C PRO A 111 -3.35 -7.10 -5.96
N ALA A 112 -4.01 -8.26 -5.88
CA ALA A 112 -3.50 -9.43 -5.13
C ALA A 112 -2.16 -9.99 -5.67
N HIS A 113 -1.82 -9.69 -6.93
CA HIS A 113 -0.55 -10.08 -7.54
C HIS A 113 0.64 -9.18 -7.11
N LEU A 114 0.40 -8.14 -6.30
CA LEU A 114 1.43 -7.38 -5.58
C LEU A 114 1.41 -7.78 -4.10
N ARG A 115 2.48 -8.42 -3.62
CA ARG A 115 2.57 -8.91 -2.23
C ARG A 115 3.91 -8.57 -1.57
N PRO A 116 3.95 -8.35 -0.25
CA PRO A 116 5.23 -8.16 0.45
C PRO A 116 6.19 -9.33 0.20
N LEU A 117 7.46 -9.01 -0.04
CA LEU A 117 8.53 -10.00 -0.13
C LEU A 117 8.94 -10.37 1.31
N ARG A 118 8.37 -11.44 1.84
CA ARG A 118 8.73 -11.99 3.15
C ARG A 118 10.01 -12.82 3.09
#